data_AF-A0A9P1GAZ3-F1
#
_entry.id   AF-A0A9P1GAZ3-F1
#
_cell.length_a   1.000
_cell.length_b   1.000
_cell.length_c   1.000
_cell.angle_alpha   90.00
_cell.angle_beta   90.00
_cell.angle_gamma   90.00
#
_symmetry.space_group_name_H-M   'P 1'
#
loop_
_entity.id
_entity.type
_entity.pdbx_description
1 polymer ?
#
loop_
_entity_poly.entity_id
_entity_poly.type
_entity_poly.pdbx_seq_one_letter_code
_entity_poly.pdbx_strand_id
1 'polypeptide(L)'
;MKNRAAKLKDDVLSSGGESTWWDAFAHMNELEQYCQNFQGSQWLDVLDIFAHGRGMEGVVGSRTCTSFDIRLERVRHDLTTRRGTLMLLGLGMSLTHGALVTAVAVLMCLGTFRSFSLAIEQPKSTWMFGLPQMIELFTQRKMQKYLTYLGHFGCPIAKPTWIMTDLAADSLRVRMSEETKARCKRNAEKYYKKEVVEGRVRVSGKKALSLTAKWPKLFCRALYSIWLQHSDQVH
;
A
#
# COMPACT_ATOMS: atom_id res chain seq x y z
N MET A 1 1.13 22.32 -31.51
CA MET A 1 1.12 22.39 -30.03
C MET A 1 2.04 21.32 -29.46
N LYS A 2 3.19 21.70 -28.89
CA LYS A 2 4.10 20.76 -28.20
C LYS A 2 3.53 20.51 -26.80
N ASN A 3 2.95 19.33 -26.57
CA ASN A 3 2.59 18.85 -25.24
C ASN A 3 3.89 18.75 -24.40
N ARG A 4 4.21 19.80 -23.66
CA ARG A 4 5.14 19.73 -22.54
C ARG A 4 4.46 18.87 -21.48
N ALA A 5 4.67 17.55 -21.57
CA ALA A 5 4.41 16.67 -20.43
C ALA A 5 5.23 17.22 -19.27
N ALA A 6 4.57 17.85 -18.31
CA ALA A 6 5.20 18.26 -17.07
C ALA A 6 5.92 17.03 -16.51
N LYS A 7 7.22 17.17 -16.23
CA LYS A 7 8.00 16.13 -15.56
C LYS A 7 7.32 15.91 -14.21
N LEU A 8 6.54 14.83 -14.10
CA LEU A 8 5.90 14.45 -12.85
C LEU A 8 7.04 14.21 -11.86
N LYS A 9 7.01 14.99 -10.78
CA LYS A 9 8.05 15.01 -9.75
C LYS A 9 7.98 13.66 -9.03
N ASP A 10 9.12 13.00 -8.90
CA ASP A 10 9.23 11.72 -8.19
C ASP A 10 8.88 11.98 -6.71
N ASP A 11 7.71 11.52 -6.30
CA ASP A 11 7.04 11.83 -5.05
C ASP A 11 7.36 10.81 -3.94
N VAL A 12 8.00 9.70 -4.31
CA VAL A 12 8.42 8.62 -3.41
C VAL A 12 9.82 8.83 -2.82
N LEU A 13 10.48 9.96 -3.10
CA LEU A 13 11.82 10.23 -2.58
C LEU A 13 11.77 10.72 -1.14
N SER A 14 12.50 10.05 -0.25
CA SER A 14 12.78 10.58 1.09
C SER A 14 13.52 11.93 1.00
N SER A 15 13.33 12.76 2.01
CA SER A 15 14.00 14.04 2.26
C SER A 15 15.43 13.88 2.77
N GLY A 16 15.79 12.72 3.35
CA GLY A 16 17.12 12.39 3.84
C GLY A 16 17.68 11.09 3.26
N GLY A 17 18.99 10.87 3.40
CA GLY A 17 19.62 9.59 3.05
C GLY A 17 19.27 8.48 4.05
N GLU A 18 19.41 7.22 3.65
CA GLU A 18 19.05 6.05 4.49
C GLU A 18 19.72 6.05 5.86
N SER A 19 20.96 6.54 5.95
CA SER A 19 21.70 6.67 7.22
C SER A 19 21.09 7.67 8.21
N THR A 20 20.12 8.48 7.77
CA THR A 20 19.41 9.47 8.60
C THR A 20 17.98 9.03 8.92
N TRP A 21 17.56 7.86 8.44
CA TRP A 21 16.24 7.34 8.70
C TRP A 21 16.11 6.95 10.17
N TRP A 22 14.94 7.25 10.73
CA TRP A 22 14.63 6.91 12.10
C TRP A 22 14.35 5.42 12.23
N ASP A 23 15.11 4.74 13.06
CA ASP A 23 14.93 3.32 13.32
C ASP A 23 13.81 3.10 14.35
N ALA A 24 12.57 2.95 13.86
CA ALA A 24 11.42 2.71 14.71
C ALA A 24 11.59 1.48 15.65
N PHE A 25 12.33 0.46 15.23
CA PHE A 25 12.55 -0.73 16.06
C PHE A 25 13.44 -0.45 17.27
N ALA A 26 14.43 0.42 17.13
CA ALA A 26 15.24 0.87 18.27
C ALA A 26 14.44 1.70 19.28
N HIS A 27 13.24 2.17 18.91
CA HIS A 27 12.39 3.04 19.71
C HIS A 27 11.03 2.43 20.07
N MET A 28 10.91 1.09 20.09
CA MET A 28 9.64 0.40 20.37
C MET A 28 8.96 0.82 21.68
N ASN A 29 9.71 0.94 22.78
CA ASN A 29 9.16 1.37 24.07
C ASN A 29 8.50 2.77 24.00
N GLU A 30 9.09 3.68 23.22
CA GLU A 30 8.55 5.03 23.02
C GLU A 30 7.23 4.97 22.23
N LEU A 31 7.18 4.14 21.19
CA LEU A 31 5.98 3.95 20.37
C LEU A 31 4.85 3.32 21.19
N GLU A 32 5.15 2.33 22.02
CA GLU A 32 4.19 1.72 22.94
C GLU A 32 3.66 2.74 23.94
N GLN A 33 4.53 3.52 24.57
CA GLN A 33 4.13 4.58 25.49
C GLN A 33 3.26 5.63 24.80
N TYR A 34 3.57 6.00 23.55
CA TYR A 34 2.73 6.90 22.76
C TYR A 34 1.32 6.32 22.57
N CYS A 35 1.20 5.04 22.20
CA CYS A 35 -0.09 4.37 22.03
C CYS A 35 -0.88 4.31 23.33
N GLN A 36 -0.24 3.96 24.45
CA GLN A 36 -0.88 3.87 25.76
C GLN A 36 -1.43 5.22 26.24
N ASN A 37 -0.73 6.31 25.93
CA ASN A 37 -1.10 7.66 26.35
C ASN A 37 -1.91 8.43 25.29
N PHE A 38 -2.36 7.76 24.22
CA PHE A 38 -3.10 8.43 23.16
C PHE A 38 -4.48 8.89 23.64
N GLN A 39 -4.71 10.21 23.64
CA GLN A 39 -5.98 10.84 24.04
C GLN A 39 -6.79 11.39 22.86
N GLY A 40 -6.36 11.15 21.62
CA GLY A 40 -7.07 11.61 20.42
C GLY A 40 -8.40 10.90 20.20
N SER A 41 -9.29 11.53 19.42
CA SER A 41 -10.56 10.91 19.03
C SER A 41 -10.37 9.82 17.98
N GLN A 42 -11.26 8.84 18.01
CA GLN A 42 -11.38 7.78 17.01
C GLN A 42 -12.44 8.19 16.00
N TRP A 43 -12.01 8.59 14.82
CA TRP A 43 -12.90 9.16 13.81
C TRP A 43 -12.58 8.66 12.41
N LEU A 44 -11.51 7.88 12.23
CA LEU A 44 -10.98 7.50 10.92
C LEU A 44 -11.42 6.09 10.52
N ASP A 45 -12.18 5.95 9.44
CA ASP A 45 -12.64 4.65 8.93
C ASP A 45 -11.60 3.97 8.02
N VAL A 46 -10.86 4.75 7.24
CA VAL A 46 -9.87 4.24 6.27
C VAL A 46 -8.57 5.04 6.32
N LEU A 47 -7.45 4.33 6.47
CA LEU A 47 -6.10 4.89 6.39
C LEU A 47 -5.37 4.30 5.18
N ASP A 48 -5.22 5.12 4.14
CA ASP A 48 -4.64 4.73 2.85
C ASP A 48 -3.16 5.12 2.77
N ILE A 49 -2.25 4.17 2.99
CA ILE A 49 -0.82 4.47 3.12
C ILE A 49 -0.09 4.19 1.79
N PHE A 50 0.81 5.10 1.39
CA PHE A 50 1.52 5.08 0.11
C PHE A 50 0.62 5.19 -1.14
N ALA A 51 -0.60 5.68 -0.97
CA ALA A 51 -1.52 5.90 -2.08
C ALA A 51 -1.36 7.30 -2.66
N HIS A 52 -0.45 7.41 -3.63
CA HIS A 52 -0.33 8.63 -4.42
C HIS A 52 -1.67 8.95 -5.09
N GLY A 53 -2.15 10.18 -4.92
CA GLY A 53 -3.37 10.64 -5.56
C GLY A 53 -4.67 10.12 -4.94
N ARG A 54 -4.63 9.65 -3.67
CA ARG A 54 -5.81 9.50 -2.81
C ARG A 54 -6.85 8.53 -3.38
N GLY A 55 -6.40 7.33 -3.76
CA GLY A 55 -7.24 6.35 -4.45
C GLY A 55 -8.48 5.96 -3.66
N MET A 56 -8.33 5.70 -2.36
CA MET A 56 -9.45 5.32 -1.49
C MET A 56 -10.43 6.47 -1.24
N GLU A 57 -9.98 7.73 -1.17
CA GLU A 57 -10.87 8.89 -0.94
C GLU A 57 -12.00 8.96 -1.98
N GLY A 58 -11.73 8.59 -3.24
CA GLY A 58 -12.73 8.57 -4.31
C GLY A 58 -13.68 7.36 -4.30
N VAL A 59 -13.54 6.46 -3.32
CA VAL A 59 -14.28 5.18 -3.26
C VAL A 59 -15.07 5.03 -1.95
N VAL A 60 -14.58 5.58 -0.84
CA VAL A 60 -15.14 5.35 0.51
C VAL A 60 -16.47 6.07 0.80
N GLY A 61 -17.00 6.87 -0.12
CA GLY A 61 -18.31 7.51 0.03
C GLY A 61 -18.36 8.50 1.20
N SER A 62 -19.27 8.29 2.16
CA SER A 62 -19.43 9.13 3.35
C SER A 62 -18.49 8.80 4.50
N ARG A 63 -17.70 7.72 4.39
CA ARG A 63 -16.73 7.29 5.41
C ARG A 63 -15.52 8.22 5.43
N THR A 64 -14.91 8.38 6.60
CA THR A 64 -13.70 9.21 6.74
C THR A 64 -12.47 8.46 6.21
N CYS A 65 -11.70 9.12 5.35
CA CYS A 65 -10.50 8.53 4.75
C CYS A 65 -9.34 9.52 4.78
N THR A 66 -8.17 9.06 5.19
CA THR A 66 -6.92 9.83 5.15
C THR A 66 -5.89 9.08 4.35
N SER A 67 -5.32 9.74 3.33
CA SER A 67 -4.21 9.19 2.56
C SER A 67 -2.88 9.70 3.12
N PHE A 68 -1.95 8.80 3.41
CA PHE A 68 -0.63 9.12 3.95
C PHE A 68 0.48 8.59 3.04
N ASP A 69 1.21 9.49 2.39
CA ASP A 69 2.33 9.12 1.50
C ASP A 69 3.69 9.43 2.15
N ILE A 70 4.79 8.98 1.54
CA ILE A 70 6.16 9.23 2.03
C ILE A 70 6.38 10.72 2.24
N ARG A 71 5.93 11.58 1.32
CA ARG A 71 5.93 13.03 1.48
C ARG A 71 4.52 13.60 1.42
N LEU A 72 4.12 14.30 2.47
CA LEU A 72 2.93 15.15 2.41
C LEU A 72 3.31 16.51 1.82
N GLU A 73 2.82 16.84 0.61
CA GLU A 73 3.23 18.07 -0.10
C GLU A 73 3.04 19.36 0.71
N ARG A 74 2.04 19.39 1.60
CA ARG A 74 1.70 20.57 2.41
C ARG A 74 2.45 20.65 3.74
N VAL A 75 2.96 19.53 4.22
CA VAL A 75 3.62 19.44 5.53
C VAL A 75 4.90 18.67 5.31
N ARG A 76 6.07 19.33 5.42
CA ARG A 76 7.40 18.70 5.20
C ARG A 76 7.66 17.59 6.22
N HIS A 77 6.96 16.49 6.07
CA HIS A 77 7.04 15.29 6.88
C HIS A 77 7.32 14.15 5.95
N ASP A 78 8.28 13.37 6.39
CA ASP A 78 8.77 12.20 5.71
C ASP A 78 8.54 11.01 6.63
N LEU A 79 7.95 9.94 6.12
CA LEU A 79 7.71 8.73 6.91
C LEU A 79 9.01 8.17 7.50
N THR A 80 10.15 8.43 6.87
CA THR A 80 11.48 8.03 7.35
C THR A 80 11.99 8.84 8.54
N THR A 81 11.26 9.88 8.98
CA THR A 81 11.59 10.68 10.16
C THR A 81 10.74 10.29 11.35
N ARG A 82 11.27 10.47 12.57
CA ARG A 82 10.51 10.26 13.83
C ARG A 82 9.14 10.91 13.81
N ARG A 83 9.06 12.17 13.36
CA ARG A 83 7.79 12.91 13.28
C ARG A 83 6.82 12.28 12.30
N GLY A 84 7.29 11.84 11.13
CA GLY A 84 6.45 11.15 10.15
C GLY A 84 5.93 9.83 10.70
N THR A 85 6.77 9.05 11.37
CA THR A 85 6.37 7.79 12.00
C THR A 85 5.34 8.00 13.11
N LEU A 86 5.55 8.96 14.03
CA LEU A 86 4.58 9.27 15.09
C LEU A 86 3.26 9.80 14.53
N MET A 87 3.30 10.57 13.43
CA MET A 87 2.08 11.04 12.77
C MET A 87 1.30 9.87 12.15
N LEU A 88 2.00 8.93 11.49
CA LEU A 88 1.36 7.72 10.98
C LEU A 88 0.77 6.87 12.11
N LEU A 89 1.49 6.75 13.23
CA LEU A 89 1.00 6.05 14.41
C LEU A 89 -0.24 6.72 15.00
N GLY A 90 -0.25 8.05 15.12
CA GLY A 90 -1.41 8.82 15.57
C GLY A 90 -2.65 8.62 14.68
N LEU A 91 -2.46 8.61 13.35
CA LEU A 91 -3.54 8.27 12.41
C LEU A 91 -4.04 6.84 12.62
N GLY A 92 -3.13 5.88 12.84
CA GLY A 92 -3.49 4.51 13.21
C GLY A 92 -4.27 4.42 14.52
N MET A 93 -3.94 5.25 15.51
CA MET A 93 -4.66 5.29 16.79
C MET A 93 -6.03 5.97 16.70
N SER A 94 -6.24 6.84 15.70
CA SER A 94 -7.54 7.46 15.37
C SER A 94 -8.48 6.54 14.58
N LEU A 95 -8.07 5.32 14.24
CA LEU A 95 -8.90 4.36 13.55
C LEU A 95 -10.11 3.93 14.39
N THR A 96 -11.28 3.87 13.76
CA THR A 96 -12.48 3.27 14.35
C THR A 96 -12.36 1.76 14.43
N HIS A 97 -13.19 1.11 15.25
CA HIS A 97 -13.19 -0.35 15.34
C HIS A 97 -13.51 -0.96 13.98
N GLY A 98 -12.71 -1.95 13.57
CA GLY A 98 -12.89 -2.61 12.28
C GLY A 98 -12.42 -1.78 11.09
N ALA A 99 -11.78 -0.62 11.26
CA ALA A 99 -11.26 0.20 10.17
C ALA A 99 -10.30 -0.56 9.21
N LEU A 100 -10.08 0.00 8.02
CA LEU A 100 -9.23 -0.60 6.98
C LEU A 100 -7.89 0.15 6.85
N VAL A 101 -6.78 -0.60 6.87
CA VAL A 101 -5.41 -0.05 6.70
C VAL A 101 -4.65 -0.71 5.56
N THR A 102 -3.89 0.08 4.81
CA THR A 102 -3.16 -0.35 3.60
C THR A 102 -1.64 -0.04 3.60
N ALA A 103 -0.83 -0.54 4.56
CA ALA A 103 0.65 -0.66 4.42
C ALA A 103 1.27 -1.42 5.61
N VAL A 104 2.61 -1.42 5.79
CA VAL A 104 3.29 -2.55 6.45
C VAL A 104 4.09 -2.31 7.75
N ALA A 105 4.81 -1.22 8.01
CA ALA A 105 5.75 -1.25 9.16
C ALA A 105 5.14 -0.84 10.52
N VAL A 106 4.17 0.08 10.53
CA VAL A 106 3.61 0.67 11.77
C VAL A 106 2.55 -0.23 12.44
N LEU A 107 2.17 -1.33 11.80
CA LEU A 107 0.98 -2.08 12.18
C LEU A 107 1.19 -3.16 13.24
N MET A 108 2.42 -3.62 13.47
CA MET A 108 2.71 -4.55 14.57
C MET A 108 2.40 -3.87 15.92
N CYS A 109 2.85 -2.63 16.12
CA CYS A 109 2.53 -1.86 17.33
C CYS A 109 1.04 -1.50 17.43
N LEU A 110 0.35 -1.27 16.32
CA LEU A 110 -1.08 -0.94 16.35
C LEU A 110 -1.95 -2.15 16.69
N GLY A 111 -1.56 -3.35 16.23
CA GLY A 111 -2.31 -4.59 16.46
C GLY A 111 -2.44 -4.96 17.94
N THR A 112 -1.51 -4.53 18.79
CA THR A 112 -1.59 -4.72 20.25
C THR A 112 -2.65 -3.83 20.92
N PHE A 113 -3.02 -2.70 20.32
CA PHE A 113 -3.93 -1.74 20.96
C PHE A 113 -5.28 -1.60 20.26
N ARG A 114 -5.40 -2.06 19.01
CA ARG A 114 -6.59 -1.85 18.17
C ARG A 114 -6.89 -3.07 17.30
N SER A 115 -8.19 -3.33 17.16
CA SER A 115 -8.72 -4.26 16.16
C SER A 115 -9.08 -3.49 14.90
N PHE A 116 -8.51 -3.89 13.77
CA PHE A 116 -8.72 -3.33 12.44
C PHE A 116 -8.54 -4.45 11.41
N SER A 117 -9.05 -4.30 10.19
CA SER A 117 -8.74 -5.20 9.08
C SER A 117 -7.52 -4.68 8.31
N LEU A 118 -6.67 -5.59 7.85
CA LEU A 118 -5.43 -5.27 7.16
C LEU A 118 -5.43 -5.85 5.76
N ALA A 119 -5.09 -5.02 4.77
CA ALA A 119 -4.82 -5.47 3.40
C ALA A 119 -3.50 -4.91 2.89
N ILE A 120 -2.57 -5.79 2.56
CA ILE A 120 -1.24 -5.44 2.05
C ILE A 120 -1.13 -5.93 0.62
N GLU A 121 -0.90 -5.01 -0.31
CA GLU A 121 -0.62 -5.34 -1.71
C GLU A 121 0.88 -5.21 -2.01
N GLN A 122 1.46 -6.20 -2.69
CA GLN A 122 2.84 -6.13 -3.20
C GLN A 122 2.98 -6.83 -4.56
N PRO A 123 3.99 -6.49 -5.38
CA PRO A 123 4.28 -7.23 -6.61
C PRO A 123 4.55 -8.72 -6.33
N LYS A 124 4.16 -9.62 -7.24
CA LYS A 124 4.36 -11.07 -7.06
C LYS A 124 5.81 -11.46 -6.75
N SER A 125 6.76 -10.73 -7.33
CA SER A 125 8.20 -10.95 -7.18
C SER A 125 8.82 -10.24 -5.99
N THR A 126 8.02 -9.61 -5.10
CA THR A 126 8.57 -8.96 -3.92
C THR A 126 9.20 -10.01 -2.99
N TRP A 127 10.36 -9.69 -2.43
CA TRP A 127 10.97 -10.46 -1.36
C TRP A 127 10.43 -10.04 0.02
N MET A 128 9.72 -8.92 0.11
CA MET A 128 9.22 -8.37 1.38
C MET A 128 8.32 -9.36 2.13
N PHE A 129 7.55 -10.19 1.45
CA PHE A 129 6.73 -11.22 2.10
C PHE A 129 7.52 -12.40 2.67
N GLY A 130 8.81 -12.49 2.38
CA GLY A 130 9.72 -13.43 3.03
C GLY A 130 10.45 -12.84 4.24
N LEU A 131 10.24 -11.56 4.57
CA LEU A 131 10.80 -10.96 5.78
C LEU A 131 10.24 -11.66 7.03
N PRO A 132 11.07 -11.99 8.03
CA PRO A 132 10.61 -12.65 9.26
C PRO A 132 9.43 -11.93 9.93
N GLN A 133 9.49 -10.60 10.02
CA GLN A 133 8.44 -9.76 10.61
C GLN A 133 7.12 -9.85 9.85
N MET A 134 7.19 -9.99 8.52
CA MET A 134 6.00 -10.16 7.69
C MET A 134 5.38 -11.54 7.87
N ILE A 135 6.21 -12.57 7.91
CA ILE A 135 5.78 -13.95 8.17
C ILE A 135 5.10 -14.05 9.54
N GLU A 136 5.68 -13.42 10.56
CA GLU A 136 5.10 -13.34 11.89
C GLU A 136 3.74 -12.64 11.88
N LEU A 137 3.66 -11.44 11.28
CA LEU A 137 2.41 -10.69 11.15
C LEU A 137 1.31 -11.51 10.46
N PHE A 138 1.63 -12.20 9.36
CA PHE A 138 0.66 -13.02 8.63
C PHE A 138 0.17 -14.19 9.45
N THR A 139 1.07 -14.81 10.22
CA THR A 139 0.75 -15.96 11.07
C THR A 139 -0.16 -15.54 12.21
N GLN A 140 0.23 -14.49 12.94
CA GLN A 140 -0.53 -13.97 14.08
C GLN A 140 -1.94 -13.52 13.68
N ARG A 141 -2.07 -12.87 12.52
CA ARG A 141 -3.35 -12.35 12.02
C ARG A 141 -4.12 -13.33 11.13
N LYS A 142 -3.61 -14.55 10.96
CA LYS A 142 -4.21 -15.59 10.09
C LYS A 142 -4.51 -15.06 8.68
N MET A 143 -3.63 -14.22 8.14
CA MET A 143 -3.86 -13.56 6.86
C MET A 143 -3.79 -14.56 5.71
N GLN A 144 -4.68 -14.38 4.76
CA GLN A 144 -4.76 -15.18 3.54
C GLN A 144 -4.08 -14.45 2.39
N LYS A 145 -3.47 -15.22 1.49
CA LYS A 145 -2.70 -14.71 0.35
C LYS A 145 -3.47 -14.95 -0.96
N TYR A 146 -3.71 -13.87 -1.69
CA TYR A 146 -4.52 -13.85 -2.92
C TYR A 146 -3.70 -13.32 -4.09
N LEU A 147 -3.63 -14.08 -5.19
CA LEU A 147 -3.03 -13.58 -6.43
C LEU A 147 -4.08 -12.75 -7.17
N THR A 148 -3.73 -11.53 -7.52
CA THR A 148 -4.54 -10.68 -8.37
C THR A 148 -3.72 -10.07 -9.51
N TYR A 149 -4.43 -9.46 -10.45
CA TYR A 149 -3.86 -8.66 -11.54
C TYR A 149 -4.56 -7.29 -11.62
N LEU A 150 -5.22 -6.89 -10.54
CA LEU A 150 -5.94 -5.63 -10.47
C LEU A 150 -5.01 -4.44 -10.23
N GLY A 151 -3.74 -4.66 -9.87
CA GLY A 151 -2.74 -3.63 -9.58
C GLY A 151 -1.79 -3.29 -10.77
N HIS A 152 -1.35 -2.03 -10.83
CA HIS A 152 -0.49 -1.51 -11.90
C HIS A 152 0.98 -1.21 -11.47
N PHE A 153 1.38 -1.36 -10.20
CA PHE A 153 2.75 -1.17 -9.64
C PHE A 153 3.85 -0.65 -10.58
N GLY A 154 4.05 0.67 -10.63
CA GLY A 154 5.13 1.28 -11.41
C GLY A 154 4.96 1.27 -12.94
N CYS A 155 3.95 0.59 -13.48
CA CYS A 155 3.83 0.30 -14.92
C CYS A 155 2.41 0.49 -15.52
N PRO A 156 2.31 0.85 -16.81
CA PRO A 156 1.04 0.93 -17.55
C PRO A 156 0.39 -0.46 -17.82
N ILE A 157 0.78 -1.50 -17.10
CA ILE A 157 0.44 -2.90 -17.37
C ILE A 157 0.06 -3.56 -16.06
N ALA A 158 -1.04 -4.30 -16.08
CA ALA A 158 -1.43 -5.15 -14.96
C ALA A 158 -0.31 -6.15 -14.69
N LYS A 159 0.22 -6.12 -13.47
CA LYS A 159 1.23 -7.09 -13.02
C LYS A 159 0.56 -8.11 -12.12
N PRO A 160 1.12 -9.32 -12.02
CA PRO A 160 0.74 -10.23 -10.95
C PRO A 160 1.13 -9.59 -9.61
N THR A 161 0.17 -9.44 -8.72
CA THR A 161 0.34 -8.85 -7.39
C THR A 161 -0.29 -9.77 -6.35
N TRP A 162 0.34 -9.81 -5.20
CA TRP A 162 -0.15 -10.54 -4.06
C TRP A 162 -0.86 -9.55 -3.14
N ILE A 163 -2.09 -9.87 -2.78
CA ILE A 163 -2.80 -9.23 -1.68
C ILE A 163 -2.74 -10.19 -0.51
N MET A 164 -2.31 -9.70 0.64
CA MET A 164 -2.39 -10.40 1.90
C MET A 164 -3.36 -9.66 2.80
N THR A 165 -4.40 -10.36 3.23
CA THR A 165 -5.44 -9.74 4.07
C THR A 165 -6.03 -10.74 5.05
N ASP A 166 -6.50 -10.24 6.19
CA ASP A 166 -7.31 -11.00 7.15
C ASP A 166 -8.80 -11.02 6.78
N LEU A 167 -9.18 -10.31 5.72
CA LEU A 167 -10.52 -10.36 5.15
C LEU A 167 -10.73 -11.63 4.32
N ALA A 168 -11.95 -12.16 4.35
CA ALA A 168 -12.39 -13.21 3.43
C ALA A 168 -12.52 -12.64 2.02
N ALA A 169 -11.45 -12.76 1.22
CA ALA A 169 -11.27 -12.01 -0.01
C ALA A 169 -11.08 -12.91 -1.24
N ASP A 170 -11.75 -14.06 -1.28
CA ASP A 170 -11.71 -14.97 -2.43
C ASP A 170 -12.12 -14.30 -3.75
N SER A 171 -13.01 -13.31 -3.69
CA SER A 171 -13.40 -12.48 -4.83
C SER A 171 -12.26 -11.62 -5.40
N LEU A 172 -11.18 -11.37 -4.63
CA LEU A 172 -9.96 -10.71 -5.12
C LEU A 172 -9.07 -11.64 -5.95
N ARG A 173 -9.32 -12.96 -5.95
CA ARG A 173 -8.60 -13.92 -6.80
C ARG A 173 -8.96 -13.71 -8.25
N VAL A 174 -8.19 -12.84 -8.91
CA VAL A 174 -8.32 -12.64 -10.34
C VAL A 174 -7.35 -13.59 -11.05
N ARG A 175 -7.90 -14.55 -11.81
CA ARG A 175 -7.12 -15.27 -12.83
C ARG A 175 -7.23 -14.48 -14.12
N MET A 176 -6.10 -14.04 -14.68
CA MET A 176 -6.11 -13.48 -16.03
C MET A 176 -6.50 -14.55 -17.03
N SER A 177 -7.51 -14.26 -17.85
CA SER A 177 -7.78 -15.03 -19.06
C SER A 177 -6.57 -14.98 -20.00
N GLU A 178 -6.41 -16.00 -20.85
CA GLU A 178 -5.34 -16.03 -21.87
C GLU A 178 -5.40 -14.81 -22.79
N GLU A 179 -6.60 -14.34 -23.12
CA GLU A 179 -6.81 -13.11 -23.87
C GLU A 179 -6.24 -11.88 -23.15
N THR A 180 -6.53 -11.73 -21.86
CA THR A 180 -6.01 -10.63 -21.05
C THR A 180 -4.49 -10.74 -20.94
N LYS A 181 -3.93 -11.95 -20.82
CA LYS A 181 -2.47 -12.20 -20.81
C LYS A 181 -1.84 -11.75 -22.11
N ALA A 182 -2.42 -12.13 -23.24
CA ALA A 182 -1.96 -11.73 -24.56
C ALA A 182 -2.01 -10.20 -24.73
N ARG A 183 -3.10 -9.55 -24.28
CA ARG A 183 -3.24 -8.08 -24.30
C ARG A 183 -2.18 -7.40 -23.45
N CYS A 184 -1.95 -7.87 -22.22
CA CYS A 184 -0.89 -7.33 -21.36
C CYS A 184 0.51 -7.54 -21.94
N LYS A 185 0.77 -8.70 -22.56
CA LYS A 185 2.04 -8.99 -23.24
C LYS A 185 2.28 -8.03 -24.41
N ARG A 186 1.29 -7.84 -25.29
CA ARG A 186 1.36 -6.87 -26.40
C ARG A 186 1.59 -5.45 -25.90
N ASN A 187 0.92 -5.06 -24.81
CA ASN A 187 1.17 -3.76 -24.20
C ASN A 187 2.58 -3.68 -23.59
N ALA A 188 3.11 -4.77 -23.02
CA ALA A 188 4.46 -4.82 -22.48
C ALA A 188 5.53 -4.58 -23.52
N GLU A 189 5.37 -5.16 -24.70
CA GLU A 189 6.27 -4.95 -25.83
C GLU A 189 6.29 -3.48 -26.31
N LYS A 190 5.20 -2.72 -26.10
CA LYS A 190 5.14 -1.28 -26.41
C LYS A 190 5.93 -0.42 -25.44
N TYR A 191 6.02 -0.82 -24.17
CA TYR A 191 6.61 -0.01 -23.10
C TYR A 191 8.00 -0.48 -22.65
N TYR A 192 8.34 -1.75 -22.89
CA TYR A 192 9.60 -2.35 -22.49
C TYR A 192 10.31 -2.97 -23.69
N LYS A 193 11.60 -2.65 -23.82
CA LYS A 193 12.53 -3.35 -24.69
C LYS A 193 13.26 -4.40 -23.87
N LYS A 194 13.38 -5.60 -24.42
CA LYS A 194 14.20 -6.66 -23.85
C LYS A 194 15.41 -6.85 -24.73
N GLU A 195 16.59 -6.80 -24.13
CA GLU A 195 17.87 -7.02 -24.80
C GLU A 195 18.60 -8.14 -24.06
N VAL A 196 19.21 -9.08 -24.78
CA VAL A 196 20.08 -10.08 -24.16
C VAL A 196 21.50 -9.54 -24.22
N VAL A 197 22.09 -9.28 -23.06
CA VAL A 197 23.47 -8.79 -22.91
C VAL A 197 24.22 -9.83 -22.10
N GLU A 198 25.26 -10.43 -22.69
CA GLU A 198 26.10 -11.45 -22.03
C GLU A 198 25.29 -12.62 -21.46
N GLY A 199 24.29 -13.10 -22.22
CA GLY A 199 23.40 -14.19 -21.79
C GLY A 199 22.36 -13.81 -20.72
N ARG A 200 22.34 -12.55 -20.27
CA ARG A 200 21.34 -12.04 -19.31
C ARG A 200 20.30 -11.18 -20.01
N VAL A 201 19.03 -11.37 -19.67
CA VAL A 201 17.93 -10.53 -20.18
C VAL A 201 17.92 -9.20 -19.43
N ARG A 202 18.30 -8.12 -20.11
CA ARG A 202 18.16 -6.74 -19.65
C ARG A 202 16.83 -6.18 -20.15
N VAL A 203 16.03 -5.62 -19.25
CA VAL A 203 14.78 -4.94 -19.60
C VAL A 203 15.01 -3.43 -19.48
N SER A 204 14.84 -2.70 -20.58
CA SER A 204 14.92 -1.23 -20.61
C SER A 204 13.55 -0.63 -20.98
N GLY A 205 13.18 0.48 -20.36
CA GLY A 205 11.87 1.11 -20.56
C GLY A 205 11.63 2.23 -19.54
N LYS A 206 10.73 3.16 -19.84
CA LYS A 206 10.37 4.22 -18.89
C LYS A 206 9.38 3.64 -17.88
N LYS A 207 9.80 3.49 -16.62
CA LYS A 207 8.85 3.33 -15.51
C LYS A 207 7.98 4.59 -15.48
N ALA A 208 6.68 4.44 -15.64
CA ALA A 208 5.74 5.55 -15.54
C ALA A 208 5.24 5.61 -14.10
N LEU A 209 6.16 5.88 -13.15
CA LEU A 209 5.87 5.86 -11.70
C LEU A 209 4.64 6.72 -11.34
N SER A 210 4.46 7.82 -12.06
CA SER A 210 3.34 8.74 -11.93
C SER A 210 1.97 8.19 -12.35
N LEU A 211 1.91 7.11 -13.15
CA LEU A 211 0.65 6.45 -13.50
C LEU A 211 0.21 5.44 -12.43
N THR A 212 1.03 5.19 -11.41
CA THR A 212 1.13 3.82 -10.86
C THR A 212 1.30 3.69 -9.35
N ALA A 213 1.36 4.78 -8.62
CA ALA A 213 1.15 4.78 -7.17
C ALA A 213 -0.35 4.96 -6.81
N LYS A 214 -1.24 4.93 -7.83
CA LYS A 214 -2.68 4.85 -7.64
C LYS A 214 -3.09 3.39 -7.54
N TRP A 215 -3.68 3.03 -6.42
CA TRP A 215 -4.51 1.84 -6.34
C TRP A 215 -5.57 1.94 -7.43
N PRO A 216 -5.68 0.94 -8.32
CA PRO A 216 -6.68 1.03 -9.38
C PRO A 216 -8.06 1.10 -8.76
N LYS A 217 -8.92 2.00 -9.25
CA LYS A 217 -10.25 2.24 -8.66
C LYS A 217 -11.06 0.95 -8.49
N LEU A 218 -10.88 0.00 -9.41
CA LEU A 218 -11.48 -1.34 -9.34
C LEU A 218 -10.98 -2.14 -8.13
N PHE A 219 -9.68 -2.07 -7.83
CA PHE A 219 -9.09 -2.72 -6.67
C PHE A 219 -9.60 -2.09 -5.36
N CYS A 220 -9.54 -0.75 -5.24
CA CYS A 220 -10.10 -0.03 -4.09
C CYS A 220 -11.56 -0.40 -3.84
N ARG A 221 -12.39 -0.44 -4.89
CA ARG A 221 -13.81 -0.82 -4.80
C ARG A 221 -13.99 -2.24 -4.32
N ALA A 222 -13.24 -3.19 -4.89
CA ALA A 222 -13.33 -4.59 -4.51
C ALA A 222 -12.95 -4.78 -3.04
N LEU A 223 -11.85 -4.16 -2.59
CA LEU A 223 -11.43 -4.23 -1.20
C LEU A 223 -12.45 -3.57 -0.25
N TYR A 224 -12.97 -2.39 -0.60
CA TYR A 224 -13.99 -1.70 0.18
C TYR A 224 -15.29 -2.52 0.29
N SER A 225 -15.73 -3.16 -0.79
CA SER A 225 -16.91 -4.03 -0.77
C SER A 225 -16.74 -5.23 0.16
N ILE A 226 -15.57 -5.87 0.15
CA ILE A 226 -15.26 -6.99 1.06
C ILE A 226 -15.23 -6.51 2.50
N TRP A 227 -14.61 -5.35 2.74
CA TRP A 227 -14.55 -4.75 4.06
C TRP A 227 -15.95 -4.47 4.62
N LEU A 228 -16.84 -3.84 3.86
CA LEU A 228 -18.23 -3.60 4.29
C LEU A 228 -18.96 -4.89 4.67
N GLN A 229 -18.84 -5.93 3.85
CA GLN A 229 -19.46 -7.24 4.12
C GLN A 229 -18.97 -7.86 5.42
N HIS A 230 -17.72 -7.58 5.82
CA HIS A 230 -17.14 -8.09 7.04
C HIS A 230 -17.51 -7.23 8.26
N SER A 231 -17.47 -5.91 8.12
CA SER A 231 -17.82 -4.97 9.19
C SER A 231 -19.28 -5.11 9.65
N ASP A 232 -20.19 -5.39 8.72
CA ASP A 232 -21.62 -5.60 9.02
C ASP A 232 -21.89 -6.91 9.80
N GLN A 233 -20.91 -7.82 9.92
CA GLN A 233 -21.04 -9.07 10.68
C GLN A 233 -20.57 -8.96 12.13
N VAL A 234 -19.84 -7.90 12.47
CA VAL A 234 -19.21 -7.70 13.79
C VAL A 234 -20.08 -6.83 14.72
N HIS A 235 -21.16 -6.26 14.19
CA HIS A 235 -22.18 -5.49 14.91
C HIS A 235 -23.49 -6.27 15.03
#